data_AF-A0A1H8F3C8-F1
#
_entry.id   AF-A0A1H8F3C8-F1
#
_cell.length_a   1.000
_cell.length_b   1.000
_cell.length_c   1.000
_cell.angle_alpha   90.00
_cell.angle_beta   90.00
_cell.angle_gamma   90.00
#
_symmetry.space_group_name_H-M   'P 1'
#
loop_
_entity.id
_entity.type
_entity.pdbx_description
1 polymer ?
#
loop_
_entity_poly.entity_id
_entity_poly.type
_entity_poly.pdbx_seq_one_letter_code
_entity_poly.pdbx_strand_id
1 'polypeptide(L)'
;MDTHEDSLKPRPAMRAAAFSVHVFTAFGAAIALLAMLEAVREHWAGMFQWLGVALIIDAIDGPIARLLRVKDVQPNWSGDVLDLVVDFVTYVFVPAYAIVASGLLLPVAAPLLGIAIIVTSALYFADLRMKADDNHFRGFPALWNAAAFYLFLLHWPPLWSTLLVAALVVLTFVPFHVLHPVRVVRLRWLTMSLIAVWAVLSLYALKMDFRVDTGVTVALCAIALWISFSDALIRFARSLARSLA
;
A
#
# COMPACT_ATOMS: atom_id res chain seq x y z
N MET A 1 -10.96 2.33 52.06
CA MET A 1 -11.81 1.80 50.97
C MET A 1 -11.15 2.29 49.68
N ASP A 2 -10.01 1.68 49.31
CA ASP A 2 -9.12 2.19 48.23
C ASP A 2 -8.27 1.07 47.59
N THR A 3 -8.69 -0.20 47.70
CA THR A 3 -7.88 -1.34 47.21
C THR A 3 -8.37 -1.93 45.89
N HIS A 4 -9.47 -1.42 45.31
CA HIS A 4 -10.04 -1.96 44.09
C HIS A 4 -9.69 -1.18 42.81
N GLU A 5 -9.36 0.12 42.90
CA GLU A 5 -9.06 0.95 41.72
C GLU A 5 -7.65 0.72 41.13
N ASP A 6 -6.70 0.29 41.95
CA ASP A 6 -5.30 0.09 41.50
C ASP A 6 -5.13 -1.21 40.67
N SER A 7 -6.12 -2.11 40.70
CA SER A 7 -6.09 -3.37 39.95
C SER A 7 -6.44 -3.24 38.46
N LEU A 8 -6.99 -2.10 38.04
CA LEU A 8 -7.46 -1.85 36.67
C LEU A 8 -6.41 -1.17 35.77
N LYS A 9 -5.30 -0.67 36.35
CA LYS A 9 -4.24 -0.02 35.57
C LYS A 9 -3.30 -1.08 34.97
N PRO A 10 -3.02 -1.03 33.65
CA PRO A 10 -2.10 -1.99 33.04
C PRO A 10 -0.72 -1.88 33.70
N ARG A 11 -0.09 -3.04 33.98
CA ARG A 11 1.24 -3.09 34.60
C ARG A 11 2.27 -2.29 33.77
N PRO A 12 3.27 -1.65 34.38
CA PRO A 12 4.29 -0.88 33.66
C PRO A 12 4.96 -1.64 32.51
N ALA A 13 5.26 -2.93 32.72
CA ALA A 13 5.84 -3.79 31.68
C ALA A 13 4.90 -4.00 30.48
N MET A 14 3.59 -4.14 30.71
CA MET A 14 2.60 -4.25 29.63
C MET A 14 2.48 -2.95 28.85
N ARG A 15 2.53 -1.81 29.55
CA ARG A 15 2.56 -0.49 28.90
C ARG A 15 3.80 -0.30 28.05
N ALA A 16 4.97 -0.68 28.55
CA ALA A 16 6.22 -0.63 27.80
C ALA A 16 6.18 -1.52 26.55
N ALA A 17 5.69 -2.77 26.69
CA ALA A 17 5.52 -3.68 25.56
C ALA A 17 4.54 -3.12 24.51
N ALA A 18 3.38 -2.60 24.92
CA ALA A 18 2.42 -1.96 24.02
C ALA A 18 3.03 -0.74 23.31
N PHE A 19 3.81 0.09 24.01
CA PHE A 19 4.48 1.25 23.42
C PHE A 19 5.58 0.86 22.42
N SER A 20 6.28 -0.26 22.66
CA SER A 20 7.28 -0.77 21.71
C SER A 20 6.69 -1.10 20.34
N VAL A 21 5.38 -1.41 20.27
CA VAL A 21 4.68 -1.58 18.99
C VAL A 21 4.63 -0.27 18.20
N HIS A 22 4.32 0.85 18.85
CA HIS A 22 4.39 2.17 18.19
C HIS A 22 5.81 2.50 17.73
N VAL A 23 6.82 2.20 18.55
CA VAL A 23 8.22 2.39 18.13
C VAL A 23 8.54 1.53 16.91
N PHE A 24 8.08 0.27 16.89
CA PHE A 24 8.27 -0.65 15.78
C PHE A 24 7.57 -0.17 14.50
N THR A 25 6.31 0.29 14.56
CA THR A 25 5.62 0.93 13.44
C THR A 25 6.38 2.18 12.96
N ALA A 26 6.84 3.03 13.88
CA ALA A 26 7.60 4.24 13.54
C ALA A 26 8.93 3.95 12.83
N PHE A 27 9.55 2.78 13.07
CA PHE A 27 10.71 2.35 12.28
C PHE A 27 10.39 2.20 10.79
N GLY A 28 9.14 1.94 10.40
CA GLY A 28 8.71 1.97 9.00
C GLY A 28 9.03 3.30 8.31
N ALA A 29 8.86 4.44 9.00
CA ALA A 29 9.25 5.75 8.47
C ALA A 29 10.78 5.91 8.36
N ALA A 30 11.56 5.34 9.28
CA ALA A 30 13.01 5.30 9.17
C ALA A 30 13.48 4.44 7.98
N ILE A 31 12.81 3.32 7.72
CA ILE A 31 13.05 2.51 6.52
C ILE A 31 12.66 3.26 5.24
N ALA A 32 11.58 4.05 5.26
CA ALA A 32 11.23 4.93 4.15
C ALA A 32 12.33 5.95 3.82
N LEU A 33 13.02 6.47 4.84
CA LEU A 33 14.19 7.33 4.62
C LEU A 33 15.34 6.57 3.92
N LEU A 34 15.61 5.31 4.28
CA LEU A 34 16.59 4.49 3.57
C LEU A 34 16.18 4.25 2.12
N ALA A 35 14.90 3.96 1.87
CA ALA A 35 14.36 3.84 0.52
C ALA A 35 14.56 5.14 -0.28
N MET A 36 14.32 6.29 0.34
CA MET A 36 14.55 7.60 -0.28
C MET A 36 16.03 7.83 -0.62
N LEU A 37 16.95 7.43 0.24
CA LEU A 37 18.39 7.55 -0.02
C LEU A 37 18.85 6.71 -1.22
N GLU A 38 18.28 5.50 -1.39
CA GLU A 38 18.50 4.71 -2.62
C GLU A 38 17.86 5.37 -3.85
N ALA A 39 16.64 5.89 -3.71
CA ALA A 39 15.93 6.56 -4.80
C ALA A 39 16.68 7.79 -5.32
N VAL A 40 17.25 8.61 -4.42
CA VAL A 40 18.03 9.81 -4.79
C VAL A 40 19.31 9.47 -5.57
N ARG A 41 19.82 8.24 -5.38
CA ARG A 41 20.97 7.71 -6.14
C ARG A 41 20.54 6.92 -7.38
N GLU A 42 19.26 6.97 -7.73
CA GLU A 42 18.67 6.21 -8.83
C GLU A 42 18.83 4.69 -8.71
N HIS A 43 19.06 4.19 -7.48
CA HIS A 43 19.11 2.75 -7.19
C HIS A 43 17.70 2.20 -6.98
N TRP A 44 16.92 2.12 -8.05
CA TRP A 44 15.48 1.83 -7.99
C TRP A 44 15.17 0.49 -7.35
N ALA A 45 15.89 -0.58 -7.70
CA ALA A 45 15.72 -1.88 -7.06
C ALA A 45 15.99 -1.82 -5.54
N GLY A 46 17.04 -1.11 -5.11
CA GLY A 46 17.36 -0.89 -3.70
C GLY A 46 16.27 -0.12 -2.95
N MET A 47 15.70 0.92 -3.57
CA MET A 47 14.55 1.64 -3.02
C MET A 47 13.37 0.69 -2.78
N PHE A 48 12.97 -0.11 -3.77
CA PHE A 48 11.86 -1.05 -3.62
C PHE A 48 12.16 -2.17 -2.62
N GLN A 49 13.41 -2.61 -2.48
CA GLN A 49 13.80 -3.56 -1.43
C GLN A 49 13.55 -2.98 -0.04
N TRP A 50 13.93 -1.72 0.20
CA TRP A 50 13.64 -1.04 1.47
C TRP A 50 12.14 -0.81 1.68
N LEU A 51 11.38 -0.42 0.65
CA LEU A 51 9.91 -0.35 0.75
C LEU A 51 9.30 -1.73 1.05
N GLY A 52 9.89 -2.82 0.54
CA GLY A 52 9.51 -4.19 0.90
C GLY A 52 9.79 -4.51 2.37
N VAL A 53 10.90 -4.04 2.94
CA VAL A 53 11.17 -4.16 4.39
C VAL A 53 10.13 -3.37 5.20
N ALA A 54 9.76 -2.16 4.77
CA ALA A 54 8.71 -1.38 5.44
C ALA A 54 7.36 -2.11 5.40
N LEU A 55 7.00 -2.74 4.27
CA LEU A 55 5.80 -3.56 4.15
C LEU A 55 5.80 -4.77 5.11
N ILE A 56 6.97 -5.36 5.38
CA ILE A 56 7.08 -6.44 6.37
C ILE A 56 6.83 -5.92 7.80
N ILE A 57 7.31 -4.71 8.12
CA ILE A 57 7.04 -4.06 9.42
C ILE A 57 5.54 -3.84 9.60
N ASP A 58 4.87 -3.22 8.63
CA ASP A 58 3.40 -2.99 8.60
C ASP A 58 2.60 -4.30 8.68
N ALA A 59 3.05 -5.37 8.02
CA ALA A 59 2.39 -6.66 8.11
C ALA A 59 2.48 -7.29 9.52
N ILE A 60 3.52 -6.97 10.30
CA ILE A 60 3.80 -7.54 11.62
C ILE A 60 3.18 -6.71 12.74
N ASP A 61 3.17 -5.39 12.63
CA ASP A 61 2.78 -4.50 13.74
C ASP A 61 1.30 -4.62 14.13
N GLY A 62 0.40 -4.72 13.16
CA GLY A 62 -1.05 -4.81 13.40
C GLY A 62 -1.45 -6.07 14.17
N PRO A 63 -0.99 -7.27 13.78
CA PRO A 63 -1.17 -8.49 14.58
C PRO A 63 -0.67 -8.35 16.03
N ILE A 64 0.53 -7.79 16.22
CA ILE A 64 1.11 -7.61 17.57
C ILE A 64 0.30 -6.57 18.36
N ALA A 65 -0.13 -5.47 17.73
CA ALA A 65 -0.95 -4.43 18.35
C ALA A 65 -2.28 -4.99 18.88
N ARG A 66 -2.92 -5.87 18.09
CA ARG A 66 -4.15 -6.57 18.49
C ARG A 66 -3.92 -7.55 19.63
N LEU A 67 -2.83 -8.32 19.58
CA LEU A 67 -2.46 -9.27 20.64
C LEU A 67 -2.21 -8.56 21.98
N LEU A 68 -1.55 -7.40 21.95
CA LEU A 68 -1.22 -6.62 23.15
C LEU A 68 -2.30 -5.62 23.57
N ARG A 69 -3.44 -5.55 22.86
CA ARG A 69 -4.53 -4.59 23.11
C ARG A 69 -4.01 -3.16 23.26
N VAL A 70 -3.14 -2.73 22.34
CA VAL A 70 -2.39 -1.46 22.45
C VAL A 70 -3.31 -0.26 22.67
N LYS A 71 -4.46 -0.19 21.99
CA LYS A 71 -5.43 0.91 22.16
C LYS A 71 -5.97 1.03 23.60
N ASP A 72 -6.15 -0.10 24.29
CA ASP A 72 -6.63 -0.12 25.67
C ASP A 72 -5.50 0.22 26.66
N VAL A 73 -4.26 -0.19 26.34
CA VAL A 73 -3.09 -0.06 27.23
C VAL A 73 -2.38 1.29 27.08
N GLN A 74 -2.46 1.91 25.90
CA GLN A 74 -1.84 3.19 25.53
C GLN A 74 -2.86 4.15 24.90
N PRO A 75 -3.90 4.60 25.63
CA PRO A 75 -4.99 5.39 25.07
C PRO A 75 -4.58 6.79 24.57
N ASN A 76 -3.42 7.29 25.00
CA ASN A 76 -2.91 8.59 24.59
C ASN A 76 -2.14 8.56 23.25
N TRP A 77 -1.96 7.38 22.65
CA TRP A 77 -1.18 7.19 21.43
C TRP A 77 -2.06 6.55 20.36
N SER A 78 -2.27 7.26 19.26
CA SER A 78 -3.05 6.75 18.14
C SER A 78 -2.17 5.95 17.19
N GLY A 79 -2.32 4.62 17.22
CA GLY A 79 -1.74 3.75 16.19
C GLY A 79 -2.25 4.10 14.80
N ASP A 80 -3.55 4.40 14.66
CA ASP A 80 -4.14 4.72 13.35
C ASP A 80 -3.52 5.98 12.71
N VAL A 81 -3.18 6.99 13.52
CA VAL A 81 -2.49 8.21 13.02
C VAL A 81 -1.04 7.91 12.66
N LEU A 82 -0.35 7.09 13.47
CA LEU A 82 1.02 6.70 13.18
C LEU A 82 1.11 5.87 11.88
N ASP A 83 0.21 4.91 11.70
CA ASP A 83 0.08 4.10 10.48
C ASP A 83 -0.13 5.02 9.27
N LEU A 84 -1.05 5.99 9.35
CA LEU A 84 -1.27 6.96 8.26
C LEU A 84 0.00 7.74 7.88
N VAL A 85 0.81 8.15 8.86
CA VAL A 85 2.08 8.85 8.61
C VAL A 85 3.07 7.92 7.90
N VAL A 86 3.22 6.68 8.38
CA VAL A 86 4.14 5.68 7.82
C VAL A 86 3.70 5.23 6.42
N ASP A 87 2.42 4.94 6.24
CA ASP A 87 1.80 4.60 4.95
C ASP A 87 1.98 5.73 3.94
N PHE A 88 1.80 6.99 4.36
CA PHE A 88 1.96 8.11 3.45
C PHE A 88 3.41 8.21 2.94
N VAL A 89 4.40 8.04 3.81
CA VAL A 89 5.80 8.13 3.35
C VAL A 89 6.23 6.90 2.53
N THR A 90 5.75 5.70 2.86
CA THR A 90 6.14 4.44 2.20
C THR A 90 5.35 4.14 0.92
N TYR A 91 4.05 4.39 0.91
CA TYR A 91 3.17 4.09 -0.21
C TYR A 91 2.96 5.25 -1.17
N VAL A 92 3.20 6.49 -0.72
CA VAL A 92 2.94 7.70 -1.55
C VAL A 92 4.23 8.49 -1.79
N PHE A 93 4.86 9.01 -0.76
CA PHE A 93 5.89 10.04 -0.90
C PHE A 93 7.13 9.54 -1.64
N VAL A 94 7.75 8.44 -1.17
CA VAL A 94 8.94 7.86 -1.81
C VAL A 94 8.63 7.40 -3.24
N PRO A 95 7.53 6.66 -3.51
CA PRO A 95 7.14 6.31 -4.88
C PRO A 95 6.88 7.51 -5.79
N ALA A 96 6.26 8.58 -5.28
CA ALA A 96 6.02 9.80 -6.05
C ALA A 96 7.34 10.44 -6.49
N TYR A 97 8.32 10.53 -5.58
CA TYR A 97 9.67 11.00 -5.93
C TYR A 97 10.28 10.13 -7.03
N ALA A 98 10.25 8.81 -6.90
CA ALA A 98 10.79 7.90 -7.90
C ALA A 98 10.12 8.06 -9.26
N ILE A 99 8.79 8.14 -9.31
CA ILE A 99 8.04 8.38 -10.54
C ILE A 99 8.50 9.66 -11.23
N VAL A 100 8.69 10.76 -10.49
CA VAL A 100 9.14 12.05 -11.04
C VAL A 100 10.60 12.00 -11.51
N ALA A 101 11.49 11.40 -10.71
CA ALA A 101 12.93 11.40 -10.95
C ALA A 101 13.39 10.34 -11.97
N SER A 102 12.60 9.28 -12.17
CA SER A 102 12.96 8.12 -13.01
C SER A 102 13.14 8.39 -14.51
N GLY A 103 12.65 9.53 -15.02
CA GLY A 103 12.58 9.80 -16.46
C GLY A 103 11.53 8.96 -17.21
N LEU A 104 10.67 8.22 -16.50
CA LEU A 104 9.61 7.39 -17.11
C LEU A 104 8.39 8.21 -17.58
N LEU A 105 8.33 9.50 -17.28
CA LEU A 105 7.23 10.40 -17.64
C LEU A 105 7.67 11.44 -18.67
N LEU A 106 6.71 12.11 -19.30
CA LEU A 106 6.99 13.29 -20.10
C LEU A 106 7.62 14.37 -19.21
N PRO A 107 8.78 14.95 -19.58
CA PRO A 107 9.54 15.84 -18.70
C PRO A 107 8.74 17.02 -18.13
N VAL A 108 7.86 17.62 -18.93
CA VAL A 108 7.00 18.75 -18.52
C VAL A 108 5.88 18.30 -17.57
N ALA A 109 5.37 17.08 -17.73
CA ALA A 109 4.27 16.57 -16.93
C ALA A 109 4.73 15.98 -15.59
N ALA A 110 5.97 15.45 -15.52
CA ALA A 110 6.50 14.77 -14.35
C ALA A 110 6.33 15.55 -13.03
N PRO A 111 6.82 16.80 -12.88
CA PRO A 111 6.68 17.52 -11.61
C PRO A 111 5.22 17.83 -11.26
N LEU A 112 4.38 18.14 -12.24
CA LEU A 112 2.95 18.40 -12.03
C LEU A 112 2.21 17.15 -11.54
N LEU A 113 2.50 15.99 -12.12
CA LEU A 113 1.93 14.72 -11.70
C LEU A 113 2.45 14.30 -10.32
N GLY A 114 3.72 14.55 -10.00
CA GLY A 114 4.26 14.36 -8.66
C GLY A 114 3.49 15.16 -7.61
N ILE A 115 3.26 16.45 -7.86
CA ILE A 115 2.44 17.30 -6.97
C ILE A 115 1.02 16.75 -6.86
N ALA A 116 0.41 16.36 -7.98
CA ALA A 116 -0.94 15.81 -7.99
C ALA A 116 -1.03 14.50 -7.17
N ILE A 117 -0.06 13.60 -7.29
CA ILE A 117 0.03 12.36 -6.48
C ILE A 117 0.00 12.71 -4.99
N ILE A 118 0.87 13.62 -4.56
CA ILE A 118 0.99 14.01 -3.14
C ILE A 118 -0.31 14.63 -2.62
N VAL A 119 -0.85 15.63 -3.32
CA VAL A 119 -2.05 16.34 -2.88
C VAL A 119 -3.27 15.43 -2.86
N THR A 120 -3.49 14.66 -3.93
CA THR A 120 -4.66 13.78 -4.02
C THR A 120 -4.60 12.64 -3.00
N SER A 121 -3.43 12.08 -2.74
CA SER A 121 -3.28 11.01 -1.74
C SER A 121 -3.44 11.54 -0.31
N ALA A 122 -2.97 12.75 0.00
CA ALA A 122 -3.18 13.37 1.30
C ALA A 122 -4.68 13.62 1.57
N LEU A 123 -5.42 14.10 0.56
CA LEU A 123 -6.87 14.25 0.63
C LEU A 123 -7.58 12.90 0.75
N TYR A 124 -7.10 11.87 0.03
CA TYR A 124 -7.65 10.51 0.09
C TYR A 124 -7.50 9.89 1.49
N PHE A 125 -6.34 10.03 2.12
CA PHE A 125 -6.06 9.52 3.46
C PHE A 125 -6.93 10.20 4.53
N ALA A 126 -7.33 11.44 4.29
CA ALA A 126 -8.26 12.18 5.13
C ALA A 126 -9.76 11.87 4.84
N ASP A 127 -10.08 11.16 3.76
CA ASP A 127 -11.47 10.83 3.41
C ASP A 127 -11.99 9.65 4.27
N LEU A 128 -12.93 9.94 5.17
CA LEU A 128 -13.58 8.92 6.01
C LEU A 128 -14.38 7.88 5.20
N ARG A 129 -14.64 8.14 3.91
CA ARG A 129 -15.34 7.24 2.99
C ARG A 129 -14.40 6.36 2.17
N MET A 130 -13.08 6.47 2.36
CA MET A 130 -12.10 5.71 1.55
C MET A 130 -12.28 4.20 1.73
N LYS A 131 -12.66 3.76 2.93
CA LYS A 131 -12.92 2.35 3.26
C LYS A 131 -14.44 2.16 3.31
N ALA A 132 -14.97 1.39 2.37
CA ALA A 132 -16.39 1.04 2.31
C ALA A 132 -16.74 -0.03 3.37
N ASP A 133 -18.02 -0.10 3.73
CA ASP A 133 -18.55 -1.04 4.74
C ASP A 133 -18.29 -2.51 4.40
N ASP A 134 -18.16 -2.84 3.10
CA ASP A 134 -17.84 -4.18 2.61
C ASP A 134 -16.31 -4.45 2.53
N ASN A 135 -15.52 -3.65 3.25
CA ASN A 135 -14.06 -3.65 3.26
C ASN A 135 -13.39 -3.40 1.90
N HIS A 136 -14.06 -2.76 0.94
CA HIS A 136 -13.40 -2.32 -0.30
C HIS A 136 -12.83 -0.91 -0.16
N PHE A 137 -11.85 -0.59 -0.98
CA PHE A 137 -11.42 0.79 -1.17
C PHE A 137 -12.32 1.47 -2.19
N ARG A 138 -12.70 2.71 -1.93
CA ARG A 138 -13.39 3.57 -2.89
C ARG A 138 -12.35 4.30 -3.74
N GLY A 139 -12.37 4.13 -5.06
CA GLY A 139 -11.38 4.72 -5.97
C GLY A 139 -10.02 4.03 -5.96
N PHE A 140 -9.03 4.64 -6.60
CA PHE A 140 -7.64 4.18 -6.52
C PHE A 140 -7.10 4.42 -5.10
N PRO A 141 -6.67 3.37 -4.37
CA PRO A 141 -6.35 3.44 -2.94
C PRO A 141 -4.98 4.07 -2.62
N ALA A 142 -4.48 4.98 -3.47
CA ALA A 142 -3.18 5.62 -3.32
C ALA A 142 -2.00 4.64 -3.10
N LEU A 143 -2.09 3.44 -3.69
CA LEU A 143 -1.01 2.44 -3.72
C LEU A 143 0.06 2.81 -4.76
N TRP A 144 0.67 3.99 -4.60
CA TRP A 144 1.65 4.52 -5.56
C TRP A 144 2.94 3.71 -5.57
N ASN A 145 3.29 3.02 -4.49
CA ASN A 145 4.37 2.03 -4.48
C ASN A 145 4.16 0.91 -5.52
N ALA A 146 2.94 0.36 -5.61
CA ALA A 146 2.60 -0.66 -6.60
C ALA A 146 2.55 -0.06 -8.02
N ALA A 147 1.98 1.13 -8.17
CA ALA A 147 1.97 1.83 -9.46
C ALA A 147 3.41 2.09 -9.97
N ALA A 148 4.28 2.62 -9.11
CA ALA A 148 5.68 2.82 -9.41
C ALA A 148 6.36 1.49 -9.78
N PHE A 149 6.16 0.43 -9.01
CA PHE A 149 6.74 -0.89 -9.32
C PHE A 149 6.41 -1.35 -10.74
N TYR A 150 5.16 -1.21 -11.19
CA TYR A 150 4.78 -1.59 -12.56
C TYR A 150 5.33 -0.64 -13.63
N LEU A 151 5.50 0.66 -13.34
CA LEU A 151 6.19 1.57 -14.26
C LEU A 151 7.65 1.15 -14.49
N PHE A 152 8.36 0.78 -13.42
CA PHE A 152 9.74 0.26 -13.49
C PHE A 152 9.81 -1.17 -14.01
N LEU A 153 8.77 -1.99 -13.88
CA LEU A 153 8.76 -3.32 -14.49
C LEU A 153 8.56 -3.23 -16.01
N LEU A 154 7.63 -2.39 -16.45
CA LEU A 154 7.16 -2.36 -17.84
C LEU A 154 7.97 -1.43 -18.74
N HIS A 155 8.60 -0.39 -18.18
CA HIS A 155 9.39 0.60 -18.92
C HIS A 155 8.68 1.10 -20.20
N TRP A 156 7.40 1.40 -20.09
CA TRP A 156 6.62 1.89 -21.22
C TRP A 156 7.12 3.24 -21.73
N PRO A 157 6.85 3.57 -23.02
CA PRO A 157 7.17 4.88 -23.55
C PRO A 157 6.59 6.00 -22.68
N PRO A 158 7.30 7.14 -22.50
CA PRO A 158 6.93 8.17 -21.52
C PRO A 158 5.50 8.69 -21.63
N LEU A 159 4.94 8.74 -22.84
CA LEU A 159 3.55 9.14 -23.07
C LEU A 159 2.56 8.21 -22.34
N TRP A 160 2.72 6.90 -22.47
CA TRP A 160 1.79 5.92 -21.88
C TRP A 160 1.88 5.88 -20.37
N SER A 161 3.10 5.94 -19.82
CA SER A 161 3.34 6.09 -18.38
C SER A 161 2.71 7.37 -17.83
N THR A 162 2.82 8.49 -18.56
CA THR A 162 2.19 9.78 -18.21
C THR A 162 0.68 9.69 -18.17
N LEU A 163 0.07 9.09 -19.20
CA LEU A 163 -1.37 8.92 -19.26
C LEU A 163 -1.87 7.98 -18.15
N LEU A 164 -1.15 6.91 -17.85
CA LEU A 164 -1.49 6.00 -16.77
C LEU A 164 -1.47 6.71 -15.41
N VAL A 165 -0.39 7.44 -15.09
CA VAL A 165 -0.27 8.18 -13.83
C VAL A 165 -1.37 9.23 -13.71
N ALA A 166 -1.62 10.01 -14.78
CA ALA A 166 -2.71 10.99 -14.80
C ALA A 166 -4.09 10.33 -14.57
N ALA A 167 -4.34 9.18 -15.20
CA ALA A 167 -5.57 8.43 -15.00
C ALA A 167 -5.72 7.94 -13.55
N LEU A 168 -4.65 7.41 -12.95
CA LEU A 168 -4.67 6.95 -11.55
C LEU A 168 -4.96 8.10 -10.58
N VAL A 169 -4.38 9.29 -10.80
CA VAL A 169 -4.69 10.51 -10.00
C VAL A 169 -6.18 10.82 -10.04
N VAL A 170 -6.81 10.79 -11.22
CA VAL A 170 -8.25 11.04 -11.36
C VAL A 170 -9.07 9.93 -10.70
N LEU A 171 -8.67 8.67 -10.93
CA LEU A 171 -9.35 7.48 -10.40
C LEU A 171 -9.35 7.43 -8.86
N THR A 172 -8.45 8.12 -8.16
CA THR A 172 -8.45 8.26 -6.69
C THR A 172 -9.82 8.72 -6.16
N PHE A 173 -10.55 9.58 -6.89
CA PHE A 173 -11.84 10.10 -6.45
C PHE A 173 -13.05 9.51 -7.19
N VAL A 174 -12.83 8.61 -8.13
CA VAL A 174 -13.92 7.94 -8.86
C VAL A 174 -14.50 6.82 -7.99
N PRO A 175 -15.83 6.73 -7.79
CA PRO A 175 -16.44 5.81 -6.84
C PRO A 175 -16.57 4.38 -7.37
N PHE A 176 -15.48 3.76 -7.84
CA PHE A 176 -15.41 2.32 -8.07
C PHE A 176 -14.83 1.60 -6.86
N HIS A 177 -15.12 0.30 -6.71
CA HIS A 177 -14.67 -0.48 -5.55
C HIS A 177 -13.47 -1.35 -5.92
N VAL A 178 -12.36 -1.18 -5.20
CA VAL A 178 -11.15 -2.01 -5.32
C VAL A 178 -11.11 -3.02 -4.17
N LEU A 179 -10.80 -4.28 -4.50
CA LEU A 179 -10.77 -5.38 -3.56
C LEU A 179 -9.68 -5.15 -2.50
N HIS A 180 -10.03 -5.30 -1.21
CA HIS A 180 -9.04 -5.36 -0.16
C HIS A 180 -8.51 -6.79 -0.01
N PRO A 181 -7.20 -7.02 -0.19
CA PRO A 181 -6.64 -8.36 -0.37
C PRO A 181 -6.86 -9.33 0.80
N VAL A 182 -6.82 -8.83 2.03
CA VAL A 182 -6.96 -9.64 3.25
C VAL A 182 -8.39 -9.70 3.80
N ARG A 183 -9.14 -8.59 3.71
CA ARG A 183 -10.44 -8.44 4.38
C ARG A 183 -11.62 -8.99 3.58
N VAL A 184 -11.47 -9.11 2.26
CA VAL A 184 -12.50 -9.74 1.42
C VAL A 184 -12.45 -11.26 1.61
N VAL A 185 -13.51 -11.82 2.21
CA VAL A 185 -13.60 -13.25 2.54
C VAL A 185 -13.77 -14.12 1.29
N ARG A 186 -14.44 -13.59 0.27
CA ARG A 186 -14.69 -14.29 -0.99
C ARG A 186 -13.37 -14.53 -1.74
N LEU A 187 -13.11 -15.78 -2.11
CA LEU A 187 -11.88 -16.22 -2.81
C LEU A 187 -10.58 -15.85 -2.07
N ARG A 188 -10.64 -15.59 -0.75
CA ARG A 188 -9.49 -15.14 0.05
C ARG A 188 -8.28 -16.05 -0.09
N TRP A 189 -8.47 -17.38 -0.11
CA TRP A 189 -7.37 -18.33 -0.25
C TRP A 189 -6.63 -18.13 -1.59
N LEU A 190 -7.37 -17.96 -2.68
CA LEU A 190 -6.81 -17.72 -4.01
C LEU A 190 -6.10 -16.36 -4.06
N THR A 191 -6.75 -15.31 -3.56
CA THR A 191 -6.15 -13.97 -3.47
C THR A 191 -4.84 -13.98 -2.70
N MET A 192 -4.81 -14.62 -1.53
CA MET A 192 -3.60 -14.74 -0.72
C MET A 192 -2.50 -15.57 -1.41
N SER A 193 -2.86 -16.67 -2.08
CA SER A 193 -1.90 -17.46 -2.87
C SER A 193 -1.31 -16.64 -4.02
N LEU A 194 -2.13 -15.87 -4.74
CA LEU A 194 -1.66 -15.00 -5.82
C LEU A 194 -0.77 -13.88 -5.30
N ILE A 195 -1.07 -13.29 -4.14
CA ILE A 195 -0.20 -12.30 -3.50
C ILE A 195 1.13 -12.91 -3.08
N ALA A 196 1.14 -14.13 -2.56
CA ALA A 196 2.38 -14.82 -2.20
C ALA A 196 3.25 -15.10 -3.45
N VAL A 197 2.63 -15.56 -4.54
CA VAL A 197 3.31 -15.74 -5.83
C VAL A 197 3.84 -14.39 -6.35
N TRP A 198 3.01 -13.35 -6.31
CA TRP A 198 3.41 -11.99 -6.69
C TRP A 198 4.60 -11.50 -5.85
N ALA A 199 4.60 -11.70 -4.54
CA ALA A 199 5.71 -11.29 -3.68
C ALA A 199 7.03 -11.99 -4.06
N VAL A 200 6.98 -13.31 -4.32
CA VAL A 200 8.16 -14.07 -4.76
C VAL A 200 8.66 -13.58 -6.13
N LEU A 201 7.76 -13.39 -7.09
CA LEU A 201 8.12 -12.89 -8.42
C LEU A 201 8.63 -11.44 -8.38
N SER A 202 8.08 -10.60 -7.52
CA SER A 202 8.53 -9.23 -7.30
C SER A 202 9.94 -9.21 -6.71
N LEU A 203 10.23 -10.04 -5.70
CA LEU A 203 11.59 -10.18 -5.15
C LEU A 203 12.58 -10.66 -6.21
N TYR A 204 12.17 -11.61 -7.07
CA TYR A 204 12.98 -12.05 -8.20
C TYR A 204 13.23 -10.91 -9.19
N ALA A 205 12.21 -10.12 -9.54
CA ALA A 205 12.34 -8.95 -10.40
C ALA A 205 13.28 -7.89 -9.82
N LEU A 206 13.18 -7.61 -8.52
CA LEU A 206 14.08 -6.68 -7.83
C LEU A 206 15.53 -7.18 -7.82
N LYS A 207 15.74 -8.48 -7.60
CA LYS A 207 17.08 -9.09 -7.65
C LYS A 207 17.72 -8.98 -9.04
N MET A 208 16.89 -9.01 -10.09
CA MET A 208 17.32 -8.87 -11.48
C MET A 208 17.28 -7.42 -11.97
N ASP A 209 17.11 -6.44 -11.08
CA ASP A 209 17.02 -5.00 -11.43
C ASP A 209 15.97 -4.73 -12.52
N PHE A 210 14.78 -5.33 -12.34
CA PHE A 210 13.65 -5.31 -13.28
C PHE A 210 13.91 -5.93 -14.66
N ARG A 211 15.08 -6.52 -14.90
CA ARG A 211 15.43 -7.23 -16.14
C ARG A 211 15.03 -8.70 -16.08
N VAL A 212 13.73 -8.95 -16.11
CA VAL A 212 13.15 -10.31 -16.12
C VAL A 212 12.60 -10.69 -17.49
N ASP A 213 12.41 -11.99 -17.71
CA ASP A 213 11.81 -12.49 -18.94
C ASP A 213 10.32 -12.13 -19.05
N THR A 214 9.79 -12.19 -20.28
CA THR A 214 8.39 -11.87 -20.57
C THR A 214 7.41 -12.73 -19.79
N GLY A 215 7.74 -13.98 -19.47
CA GLY A 215 6.87 -14.87 -18.71
C GLY A 215 6.63 -14.36 -17.29
N VAL A 216 7.69 -13.92 -16.61
CA VAL A 216 7.59 -13.31 -15.27
C VAL A 216 6.79 -12.01 -15.31
N THR A 217 7.06 -11.14 -16.29
CA THR A 217 6.32 -9.87 -16.44
C THR A 217 4.83 -10.12 -16.69
N VAL A 218 4.48 -11.06 -17.58
CA VAL A 218 3.09 -11.43 -17.87
C VAL A 218 2.41 -12.01 -16.63
N ALA A 219 3.09 -12.87 -15.87
CA ALA A 219 2.55 -13.43 -14.63
C ALA A 219 2.26 -12.35 -13.59
N LEU A 220 3.19 -11.42 -13.36
CA LEU A 220 3.01 -10.28 -12.45
C LEU A 220 1.81 -9.43 -12.88
N CYS A 221 1.73 -9.05 -14.16
CA CYS A 221 0.61 -8.27 -14.69
C CYS A 221 -0.73 -9.02 -14.57
N ALA A 222 -0.77 -10.32 -14.86
CA ALA A 222 -1.98 -11.12 -14.73
C ALA A 222 -2.49 -11.16 -13.28
N ILE A 223 -1.58 -11.28 -12.31
CA ILE A 223 -1.93 -11.22 -10.88
C ILE A 223 -2.47 -9.85 -10.51
N ALA A 224 -1.82 -8.75 -10.92
CA ALA A 224 -2.32 -7.40 -10.66
C ALA A 224 -3.72 -7.18 -11.25
N LEU A 225 -3.93 -7.57 -12.51
CA LEU A 225 -5.25 -7.45 -13.16
C LEU A 225 -6.31 -8.26 -12.42
N TRP A 226 -6.00 -9.48 -11.99
CA TRP A 226 -6.91 -10.27 -11.18
C TRP A 226 -7.27 -9.56 -9.87
N ILE A 227 -6.29 -9.08 -9.11
CA ILE A 227 -6.53 -8.42 -7.83
C ILE A 227 -7.33 -7.13 -8.02
N SER A 228 -7.04 -6.34 -9.04
CA SER A 228 -7.72 -5.06 -9.29
C SER A 228 -9.14 -5.22 -9.84
N PHE A 229 -9.41 -6.23 -10.68
CA PHE A 229 -10.66 -6.30 -11.46
C PHE A 229 -11.56 -7.51 -11.17
N SER A 230 -11.08 -8.55 -10.46
CA SER A 230 -11.89 -9.75 -10.22
C SER A 230 -13.22 -9.46 -9.52
N ASP A 231 -13.23 -8.55 -8.54
CA ASP A 231 -14.44 -8.21 -7.80
C ASP A 231 -15.49 -7.52 -8.69
N ALA A 232 -15.05 -6.55 -9.49
CA ALA A 232 -15.91 -5.84 -10.45
C ALA A 232 -16.49 -6.80 -11.48
N LEU A 233 -15.68 -7.72 -12.02
CA LEU A 233 -16.12 -8.73 -12.99
C LEU A 233 -17.17 -9.67 -12.38
N ILE A 234 -16.95 -10.14 -11.15
CA ILE A 234 -17.89 -11.02 -10.44
C ILE A 234 -19.22 -10.29 -10.16
N ARG A 235 -19.18 -9.03 -9.74
CA ARG A 235 -20.39 -8.22 -9.51
C ARG A 235 -21.17 -7.99 -10.80
N PHE A 236 -20.48 -7.70 -11.89
CA PHE A 236 -21.07 -7.52 -13.21
C PHE A 236 -21.76 -8.81 -13.70
N ALA A 237 -21.07 -9.95 -13.64
CA ALA A 237 -21.63 -11.25 -14.03
C ALA A 237 -22.89 -11.61 -13.22
N ARG A 238 -22.90 -11.36 -11.90
CA ARG A 238 -24.08 -11.57 -11.06
C ARG A 238 -25.23 -10.60 -11.33
N SER A 239 -24.94 -9.39 -11.82
CA SER A 239 -25.96 -8.43 -12.23
C SER A 239 -26.65 -8.92 -13.50
N LEU A 240 -25.86 -9.33 -14.50
CA LEU A 240 -26.35 -9.94 -15.73
C LEU A 240 -27.21 -11.18 -15.47
N ALA A 241 -26.74 -12.11 -14.62
CA ALA A 241 -27.50 -13.32 -14.29
C ALA A 241 -28.85 -13.02 -13.61
N ARG A 242 -28.95 -11.94 -12.83
CA ARG A 242 -30.19 -11.48 -12.20
C ARG A 242 -31.11 -10.74 -13.17
N SER A 243 -30.56 -10.13 -14.21
CA SER A 243 -31.32 -9.46 -15.27
C SER A 243 -31.92 -10.45 -16.28
N LEU A 244 -31.41 -11.68 -16.32
CA LEU A 244 -31.82 -12.75 -17.24
C LEU A 244 -32.72 -13.81 -16.58
N ALA A 245 -32.99 -13.69 -15.27
CA ALA A 245 -33.84 -14.58 -14.48
C ALA A 245 -35.14 -13.86 -14.10
#